data_AF-F7S9V0-F1
#
_entry.id   AF-F7S9V0-F1
#
_cell.length_a   1.000
_cell.length_b   1.000
_cell.length_c   1.000
_cell.angle_alpha   90.00
_cell.angle_beta   90.00
_cell.angle_gamma   90.00
#
_symmetry.space_group_name_H-M   'P 1'
#
loop_
_entity.id
_entity.type
_entity.pdbx_description
1 polymer ?
#
loop_
_entity_poly.entity_id
_entity_poly.type
_entity_poly.pdbx_seq_one_letter_code
_entity_poly.pdbx_strand_id
1 'polypeptide(L)'
;MNDLSRRATLTATRAEPRQQETRRQPARSGPFGVLDIGSTKISCLIGRAESDGRLRALGFGWQRGRGVKSGGIVDLEDAEKAIRAAVGAAEDQADMRLKSVTVNLSCGQPESRLFNVQWPIDGRAVTEDDIRRVVREARARAASEGRGTIHALPLNFSTDETGGVADPRGLYCDTLTAQLHVVDAATTAIKSVTACLERCELEIASMVSAPFASGLATLVEDERELGATVIDMGGGTTTIAVFAEGQMLHTAQLPVGGNHVTNDVARLLSTQVAHAERLKTLYGTCQESPDDARELLPVPLVGEAEHQIAKVPRSALVSIIRPRLEEIFELVRDRIETSGLGRAAGARVVLTGGASQLVGARELAAQILDRQVRIGKPIGVIGLPDAATGPNFATMIGLLAFASGDGQTMHDIDLTAAAPQGRLARFMNLLMRRM
;
A
#
# COMPACT_ATOMS: atom_id res chain seq x y z
N MET A 1 -64.32 41.67 20.25
CA MET A 1 -62.90 41.68 20.68
C MET A 1 -62.21 40.48 20.06
N ASN A 2 -61.16 40.76 19.30
CA ASN A 2 -60.08 39.88 18.82
C ASN A 2 -60.40 38.73 17.85
N ASP A 3 -60.38 39.10 16.58
CA ASP A 3 -59.39 38.67 15.58
C ASP A 3 -58.26 37.72 16.08
N LEU A 4 -58.09 36.58 15.40
CA LEU A 4 -56.84 35.82 15.29
C LEU A 4 -56.97 34.79 14.14
N SER A 5 -56.78 35.30 12.94
CA SER A 5 -56.03 34.73 11.81
C SER A 5 -55.78 33.20 11.76
N ARG A 6 -56.33 32.61 10.69
CA ARG A 6 -55.90 31.34 10.07
C ARG A 6 -54.38 31.33 9.84
N ARG A 7 -53.70 30.29 10.33
CA ARG A 7 -52.43 29.81 9.77
C ARG A 7 -52.57 28.33 9.47
N ALA A 8 -52.63 28.01 8.18
CA ALA A 8 -52.45 26.67 7.67
C ALA A 8 -50.96 26.30 7.81
N THR A 9 -50.69 25.28 8.61
CA THR A 9 -49.34 24.70 8.71
C THR A 9 -49.10 23.87 7.46
N LEU A 10 -48.44 24.47 6.47
CA LEU A 10 -47.84 23.74 5.36
C LEU A 10 -46.68 22.90 5.91
N THR A 11 -46.92 21.61 6.11
CA THR A 11 -45.87 20.63 6.39
C THR A 11 -45.01 20.50 5.14
N ALA A 12 -43.94 21.29 5.06
CA ALA A 12 -42.91 21.11 4.06
C ALA A 12 -42.19 19.79 4.34
N THR A 13 -42.51 18.75 3.56
CA THR A 13 -41.77 17.50 3.52
C THR A 13 -40.36 17.83 3.03
N ARG A 14 -39.43 17.97 3.97
CA ARG A 14 -38.01 18.17 3.70
C ARG A 14 -37.50 16.87 3.06
N ALA A 15 -37.38 16.87 1.74
CA ALA A 15 -36.75 15.78 1.01
C ALA A 15 -35.34 15.58 1.56
N GLU A 16 -35.10 14.40 2.13
CA GLU A 16 -33.75 13.98 2.51
C GLU A 16 -32.87 14.01 1.25
N PRO A 17 -31.62 14.50 1.33
CA PRO A 17 -30.72 14.43 0.21
C PRO A 17 -30.49 12.95 -0.10
N ARG A 18 -30.97 12.51 -1.27
CA ARG A 18 -30.61 11.20 -1.80
C ARG A 18 -29.10 11.19 -1.92
N GLN A 19 -28.43 10.46 -1.02
CA GLN A 19 -27.05 10.05 -1.22
C GLN A 19 -27.02 9.41 -2.61
N GLN A 20 -26.28 10.02 -3.54
CA GLN A 20 -25.94 9.35 -4.79
C GLN A 20 -25.09 8.15 -4.37
N GLU A 21 -25.72 6.98 -4.26
CA GLU A 21 -25.01 5.72 -4.26
C GLU A 21 -24.17 5.70 -5.53
N THR A 22 -22.86 5.95 -5.38
CA THR A 22 -21.88 5.69 -6.42
C THR A 22 -22.12 4.25 -6.86
N ARG A 23 -22.61 4.08 -8.08
CA ARG A 23 -22.82 2.76 -8.70
C ARG A 23 -21.47 2.03 -8.72
N ARG A 24 -21.19 1.26 -7.67
CA ARG A 24 -20.09 0.30 -7.63
C ARG A 24 -20.38 -0.74 -8.72
N GLN A 25 -19.53 -0.82 -9.75
CA GLN A 25 -19.58 -1.96 -10.66
C GLN A 25 -19.43 -3.27 -9.86
N PRO A 26 -19.96 -4.40 -10.35
CA PRO A 26 -19.76 -5.68 -9.70
C PRO A 26 -18.25 -5.95 -9.66
N ALA A 27 -17.69 -5.99 -8.46
CA ALA A 27 -16.32 -6.37 -8.23
C ALA A 27 -16.03 -7.68 -8.99
N ARG A 28 -14.80 -7.82 -9.52
CA ARG A 28 -14.37 -8.98 -10.35
C ARG A 28 -15.06 -10.26 -9.86
N SER A 29 -15.96 -10.82 -10.68
CA SER A 29 -16.89 -11.88 -10.28
C SER A 29 -16.24 -13.26 -10.08
N GLY A 30 -14.91 -13.30 -9.96
CA GLY A 30 -14.13 -14.53 -9.81
C GLY A 30 -12.98 -14.33 -8.83
N PRO A 31 -12.38 -15.42 -8.35
CA PRO A 31 -11.23 -15.36 -7.48
C PRO A 31 -10.06 -14.63 -8.14
N PHE A 32 -9.31 -13.87 -7.35
CA PHE A 32 -8.08 -13.22 -7.77
C PHE A 32 -7.01 -13.38 -6.67
N GLY A 33 -5.76 -13.50 -7.10
CA GLY A 33 -4.62 -13.64 -6.22
C GLY A 33 -3.89 -12.33 -6.02
N VAL A 34 -3.38 -12.14 -4.80
CA VAL A 34 -2.47 -11.04 -4.47
C VAL A 34 -1.22 -11.57 -3.80
N LEU A 35 -0.10 -10.89 -4.01
CA LEU A 35 1.22 -11.28 -3.52
C LEU A 35 1.93 -10.09 -2.88
N ASP A 36 2.24 -10.21 -1.59
CA ASP A 36 3.05 -9.27 -0.84
C ASP A 36 4.48 -9.82 -0.73
N ILE A 37 5.43 -9.19 -1.41
CA ILE A 37 6.86 -9.52 -1.39
C ILE A 37 7.57 -8.55 -0.45
N GLY A 38 7.88 -9.03 0.75
CA GLY A 38 8.61 -8.28 1.78
C GLY A 38 9.95 -8.91 2.14
N SER A 39 10.86 -8.11 2.72
CA SER A 39 12.18 -8.59 3.16
C SER A 39 12.14 -9.64 4.27
N THR A 40 11.09 -9.67 5.08
CA THR A 40 10.95 -10.62 6.21
C THR A 40 9.86 -11.64 5.99
N LYS A 41 8.91 -11.36 5.12
CA LYS A 41 7.71 -12.16 4.86
C LYS A 41 7.32 -12.01 3.40
N ILE A 42 7.02 -13.14 2.76
CA ILE A 42 6.31 -13.19 1.48
C ILE A 42 4.97 -13.86 1.74
N SER A 43 3.87 -13.25 1.34
CA SER A 43 2.53 -13.79 1.58
C SER A 43 1.63 -13.67 0.35
N CYS A 44 0.87 -14.72 0.09
CA CYS A 44 -0.11 -14.80 -0.97
C CYS A 44 -1.51 -14.97 -0.37
N LEU A 45 -2.48 -14.26 -0.92
CA LEU A 45 -3.89 -14.39 -0.58
C LEU A 45 -4.70 -14.51 -1.85
N ILE A 46 -5.52 -15.56 -1.92
CA ILE A 46 -6.53 -15.74 -2.95
C ILE A 46 -7.85 -15.35 -2.34
N GLY A 47 -8.53 -14.39 -2.95
CA GLY A 47 -9.82 -13.92 -2.45
C GLY A 47 -10.81 -13.65 -3.55
N ARG A 48 -12.03 -13.31 -3.14
CA ARG A 48 -13.10 -12.84 -4.03
C ARG A 48 -13.85 -11.71 -3.36
N ALA A 49 -14.45 -10.86 -4.17
CA ALA A 49 -15.45 -9.93 -3.69
C ALA A 49 -16.83 -10.61 -3.69
N GLU A 50 -17.54 -10.45 -2.58
CA GLU A 50 -18.93 -10.88 -2.44
C GLU A 50 -19.88 -9.83 -3.04
N SER A 51 -21.14 -10.20 -3.26
CA SER A 51 -22.16 -9.31 -3.85
C SER A 51 -22.45 -8.05 -3.04
N ASP A 52 -22.18 -8.08 -1.73
CA ASP A 52 -22.31 -6.94 -0.81
C ASP A 52 -21.05 -6.06 -0.75
N GLY A 53 -20.03 -6.36 -1.57
CA GLY A 53 -18.76 -5.64 -1.63
C GLY A 53 -17.74 -6.05 -0.57
N ARG A 54 -18.06 -6.98 0.33
CA ARG A 54 -17.07 -7.51 1.29
C ARG A 54 -16.09 -8.44 0.59
N LEU A 55 -14.87 -8.51 1.11
CA LEU A 55 -13.85 -9.42 0.61
C LEU A 55 -13.87 -10.72 1.40
N ARG A 56 -13.72 -11.85 0.70
CA ARG A 56 -13.59 -13.18 1.31
C ARG A 56 -12.26 -13.80 0.92
N ALA A 57 -11.53 -14.32 1.90
CA ALA A 57 -10.38 -15.17 1.70
C ALA A 57 -10.82 -16.59 1.30
N LEU A 58 -10.19 -17.12 0.26
CA LEU A 58 -10.38 -18.49 -0.23
C LEU A 58 -9.17 -19.37 0.08
N GLY A 59 -7.96 -18.80 0.00
CA GLY A 59 -6.73 -19.48 0.38
C GLY A 59 -5.64 -18.49 0.76
N PHE A 60 -4.78 -18.88 1.70
CA PHE A 60 -3.75 -18.03 2.27
C PHE A 60 -2.46 -18.83 2.47
N GLY A 61 -1.35 -18.24 2.07
CA GLY A 61 -0.02 -18.84 2.23
C GLY A 61 1.00 -17.78 2.58
N TRP A 62 1.97 -18.12 3.42
CA TRP A 62 3.09 -17.23 3.70
C TRP A 62 4.38 -18.01 3.94
N GLN A 63 5.50 -17.35 3.68
CA GLN A 63 6.83 -17.86 3.89
C GLN A 63 7.73 -16.77 4.48
N ARG A 64 8.78 -17.17 5.18
CA ARG A 64 9.85 -16.24 5.58
C ARG A 64 10.48 -15.66 4.31
N GLY A 65 10.61 -14.34 4.25
CA GLY A 65 11.25 -13.64 3.14
C GLY A 65 12.71 -14.08 2.96
N ARG A 66 13.07 -14.43 1.72
CA ARG A 66 14.43 -14.78 1.28
C ARG A 66 14.70 -14.12 -0.07
N GLY A 67 15.97 -13.82 -0.35
CA GLY A 67 16.37 -13.13 -1.57
C GLY A 67 15.86 -11.68 -1.72
N VAL A 68 15.28 -11.10 -0.67
CA VAL A 68 14.74 -9.73 -0.68
C VAL A 68 15.39 -8.89 0.44
N LYS A 69 15.97 -7.74 0.07
CA LYS A 69 16.62 -6.81 0.99
C LYS A 69 16.12 -5.39 0.74
N SER A 70 15.68 -4.71 1.80
CA SER A 70 15.09 -3.36 1.73
C SER A 70 14.01 -3.24 0.63
N GLY A 71 13.15 -4.26 0.54
CA GLY A 71 12.07 -4.38 -0.45
C GLY A 71 12.50 -4.75 -1.88
N GLY A 72 13.80 -4.76 -2.19
CA GLY A 72 14.34 -5.14 -3.50
C GLY A 72 14.79 -6.59 -3.56
N ILE A 73 14.60 -7.24 -4.71
CA ILE A 73 15.09 -8.59 -4.95
C ILE A 73 16.59 -8.53 -5.22
N VAL A 74 17.37 -9.20 -4.38
CA VAL A 74 18.84 -9.28 -4.47
C VAL A 74 19.33 -10.69 -4.82
N ASP A 75 18.48 -11.70 -4.64
CA ASP A 75 18.70 -13.07 -5.06
C ASP A 75 17.40 -13.61 -5.67
N LEU A 76 17.42 -13.85 -6.99
CA LEU A 76 16.24 -14.29 -7.73
C LEU A 76 15.84 -15.72 -7.39
N GLU A 77 16.79 -16.61 -7.12
CA GLU A 77 16.50 -18.03 -6.88
C GLU A 77 15.87 -18.23 -5.51
N ASP A 78 16.40 -17.55 -4.49
CA ASP A 78 15.86 -17.62 -3.13
C ASP A 78 14.49 -16.94 -3.04
N ALA A 79 14.30 -15.83 -3.75
CA ALA A 79 13.00 -15.17 -3.84
C ALA A 79 11.98 -16.05 -4.58
N GLU A 80 12.35 -16.66 -5.71
CA GLU A 80 11.50 -17.57 -6.47
C GLU A 80 11.01 -18.74 -5.61
N LYS A 81 11.93 -19.42 -4.90
CA LYS A 81 11.56 -20.55 -4.01
C LYS A 81 10.57 -20.12 -2.93
N ALA A 82 10.79 -18.97 -2.30
CA ALA A 82 9.91 -18.47 -1.26
C ALA A 82 8.53 -18.04 -1.80
N ILE A 83 8.49 -17.41 -2.99
CA ILE A 83 7.24 -17.03 -3.66
C ILE A 83 6.45 -18.28 -4.06
N ARG A 84 7.06 -19.24 -4.76
CA ARG A 84 6.40 -20.49 -5.17
C ARG A 84 5.82 -21.24 -3.98
N ALA A 85 6.53 -21.30 -2.85
CA ALA A 85 6.04 -21.94 -1.64
C ALA A 85 4.86 -21.17 -0.99
N ALA A 86 4.88 -19.83 -0.98
CA ALA A 86 3.76 -19.04 -0.46
C ALA A 86 2.52 -19.14 -1.36
N VAL A 87 2.72 -19.08 -2.68
CA VAL A 87 1.66 -19.21 -3.69
C VAL A 87 1.06 -20.61 -3.66
N GLY A 88 1.88 -21.66 -3.67
CA GLY A 88 1.42 -23.05 -3.62
C GLY A 88 0.54 -23.33 -2.40
N ALA A 89 0.91 -22.84 -1.21
CA ALA A 89 0.09 -22.97 -0.02
C ALA A 89 -1.28 -22.27 -0.15
N ALA A 90 -1.33 -21.09 -0.76
CA ALA A 90 -2.59 -20.38 -0.99
C ALA A 90 -3.47 -21.09 -2.05
N GLU A 91 -2.85 -21.57 -3.13
CA GLU A 91 -3.49 -22.32 -4.21
C GLU A 91 -4.08 -23.65 -3.71
N ASP A 92 -3.32 -24.40 -2.92
CA ASP A 92 -3.75 -25.68 -2.35
C ASP A 92 -4.93 -25.48 -1.39
N GLN A 93 -4.93 -24.40 -0.58
CA GLN A 93 -6.05 -24.08 0.29
C GLN A 93 -7.30 -23.61 -0.48
N ALA A 94 -7.12 -22.91 -1.60
CA ALA A 94 -8.21 -22.41 -2.43
C ALA A 94 -8.71 -23.42 -3.48
N ASP A 95 -8.04 -24.57 -3.62
CA ASP A 95 -8.26 -25.57 -4.68
C ASP A 95 -8.27 -24.95 -6.08
N MET A 96 -7.30 -24.09 -6.37
CA MET A 96 -7.19 -23.43 -7.66
C MET A 96 -5.76 -22.98 -7.98
N ARG A 97 -5.45 -22.78 -9.27
CA ARG A 97 -4.16 -22.23 -9.73
C ARG A 97 -4.31 -20.78 -10.18
N LEU A 98 -3.39 -19.93 -9.75
CA LEU A 98 -3.25 -18.54 -10.16
C LEU A 98 -2.46 -18.47 -11.47
N LYS A 99 -2.97 -17.68 -12.42
CA LYS A 99 -2.23 -17.31 -13.63
C LYS A 99 -1.60 -15.93 -13.51
N SER A 100 -2.25 -15.05 -12.76
CA SER A 100 -1.80 -13.69 -12.55
C SER A 100 -2.09 -13.22 -11.12
N VAL A 101 -1.26 -12.29 -10.65
CA VAL A 101 -1.37 -11.72 -9.30
C VAL A 101 -1.25 -10.20 -9.31
N THR A 102 -1.93 -9.56 -8.38
CA THR A 102 -1.63 -8.17 -8.00
C THR A 102 -0.51 -8.18 -6.97
N VAL A 103 0.60 -7.49 -7.24
CA VAL A 103 1.81 -7.52 -6.41
C VAL A 103 2.16 -6.15 -5.87
N ASN A 104 2.72 -6.06 -4.66
CA ASN A 104 3.26 -4.79 -4.17
C ASN A 104 4.62 -4.44 -4.80
N LEU A 105 4.98 -3.16 -4.77
CA LEU A 105 6.34 -2.68 -4.92
C LEU A 105 6.74 -1.90 -3.67
N SER A 106 7.79 -2.38 -3.00
CA SER A 106 8.38 -1.78 -1.80
C SER A 106 9.82 -1.31 -2.01
N CYS A 107 10.25 -1.09 -3.26
CA CYS A 107 11.60 -0.64 -3.60
C CYS A 107 11.62 0.22 -4.87
N GLY A 108 12.82 0.64 -5.28
CA GLY A 108 13.01 1.52 -6.42
C GLY A 108 12.68 2.98 -6.12
N GLN A 109 12.63 3.35 -4.82
CA GLN A 109 12.31 4.69 -4.31
C GLN A 109 11.04 5.25 -4.96
N PRO A 110 9.84 4.69 -4.65
CA PRO A 110 8.61 5.17 -5.24
C PRO A 110 8.43 6.67 -5.00
N GLU A 111 8.16 7.42 -6.07
CA GLU A 111 7.98 8.87 -6.02
C GLU A 111 6.62 9.29 -6.54
N SER A 112 6.06 10.32 -5.92
CA SER A 112 4.80 10.94 -6.29
C SER A 112 5.05 12.18 -7.14
N ARG A 113 4.43 12.23 -8.32
CA ARG A 113 4.51 13.36 -9.24
C ARG A 113 3.11 13.78 -9.67
N LEU A 114 2.89 15.09 -9.74
CA LEU A 114 1.64 15.66 -10.23
C LEU A 114 1.81 16.08 -11.68
N PHE A 115 0.90 15.60 -12.53
CA PHE A 115 0.86 15.94 -13.94
C PHE A 115 -0.44 16.64 -14.26
N ASN A 116 -0.35 17.83 -14.84
CA ASN A 116 -1.48 18.46 -15.52
C ASN A 116 -1.37 18.13 -17.01
N VAL A 117 -2.40 17.48 -17.55
CA VAL A 117 -2.51 17.09 -18.95
C VAL A 117 -3.71 17.80 -19.54
N GLN A 118 -3.49 18.56 -20.61
CA GLN A 118 -4.54 19.19 -21.40
C GLN A 118 -4.74 18.38 -22.68
N TRP A 119 -5.99 18.11 -23.03
CA TRP A 119 -6.35 17.28 -24.16
C TRP A 119 -7.48 17.94 -24.97
N PRO A 120 -7.26 18.23 -26.26
CA PRO A 120 -8.28 18.83 -27.10
C PRO A 120 -9.40 17.81 -27.36
N ILE A 121 -10.63 18.26 -27.16
CA ILE A 121 -11.86 17.50 -27.40
C ILE A 121 -12.59 18.05 -28.64
N ASP A 122 -12.36 19.31 -29.00
CA ASP A 122 -12.92 19.98 -30.18
C ASP A 122 -14.45 20.10 -30.14
N GLY A 123 -14.99 20.47 -28.97
CA GLY A 123 -16.41 20.80 -28.78
C GLY A 123 -17.36 19.60 -28.77
N ARG A 124 -16.85 18.36 -28.81
CA ARG A 124 -17.67 17.14 -28.69
C ARG A 124 -17.79 16.68 -27.22
N ALA A 125 -18.62 15.67 -26.99
CA ALA A 125 -18.68 15.01 -25.69
C ALA A 125 -17.39 14.23 -25.40
N VAL A 126 -16.87 14.37 -24.18
CA VAL A 126 -15.74 13.59 -23.66
C VAL A 126 -16.12 12.11 -23.62
N THR A 127 -15.24 11.27 -24.17
CA THR A 127 -15.41 9.83 -24.22
C THR A 127 -14.43 9.12 -23.29
N GLU A 128 -14.67 7.83 -23.06
CA GLU A 128 -13.75 6.97 -22.33
C GLU A 128 -12.36 6.89 -22.98
N ASP A 129 -12.28 6.94 -24.32
CA ASP A 129 -11.01 6.92 -25.05
C ASP A 129 -10.18 8.18 -24.76
N ASP A 130 -10.82 9.32 -24.55
CA ASP A 130 -10.12 10.57 -24.20
C ASP A 130 -9.46 10.48 -22.83
N ILE A 131 -10.17 9.92 -21.86
CA ILE A 131 -9.64 9.71 -20.51
C ILE A 131 -8.44 8.75 -20.57
N ARG A 132 -8.56 7.65 -21.32
CA ARG A 132 -7.44 6.73 -21.53
C ARG A 132 -6.25 7.41 -22.20
N ARG A 133 -6.48 8.31 -23.16
CA ARG A 133 -5.41 9.07 -23.84
C ARG A 133 -4.71 10.02 -22.90
N VAL A 134 -5.45 10.78 -22.11
CA VAL A 134 -4.95 11.68 -21.08
C VAL A 134 -4.06 10.94 -20.07
N VAL A 135 -4.53 9.79 -19.59
CA VAL A 135 -3.76 8.96 -18.63
C VAL A 135 -2.51 8.38 -19.30
N ARG A 136 -2.62 7.94 -20.55
CA ARG A 136 -1.47 7.44 -21.32
C ARG A 136 -0.41 8.52 -21.57
N GLU A 137 -0.83 9.76 -21.81
CA GLU A 137 0.07 10.89 -21.97
C GLU A 137 0.85 11.17 -20.68
N ALA A 138 0.17 11.16 -19.52
CA ALA A 138 0.85 11.29 -18.22
C ALA A 138 1.86 10.17 -17.99
N ARG A 139 1.50 8.92 -18.30
CA ARG A 139 2.41 7.77 -18.22
C ARG A 139 3.61 7.90 -19.16
N ALA A 140 3.40 8.37 -20.40
CA ALA A 140 4.47 8.54 -21.38
C ALA A 140 5.46 9.63 -20.96
N ARG A 141 4.96 10.77 -20.49
CA ARG A 141 5.79 11.84 -19.91
C ARG A 141 6.58 11.32 -18.71
N ALA A 142 5.94 10.60 -17.82
CA ALA A 142 6.59 10.01 -16.66
C ALA A 142 7.72 9.03 -17.04
N ALA A 143 7.49 8.19 -18.05
CA ALA A 143 8.46 7.22 -18.56
C ALA A 143 9.65 7.87 -19.28
N SER A 144 9.45 9.02 -19.92
CA SER A 144 10.52 9.75 -20.62
C SER A 144 11.68 10.19 -19.70
N GLU A 145 11.41 10.28 -18.39
CA GLU A 145 12.40 10.60 -17.35
C GLU A 145 13.16 9.37 -16.83
N GLY A 146 13.04 8.20 -17.48
CA GLY A 146 13.81 6.99 -17.17
C GLY A 146 13.28 6.13 -16.01
N ARG A 147 12.14 6.51 -15.44
CA ARG A 147 11.45 5.79 -14.35
C ARG A 147 10.21 5.08 -14.87
N GLY A 148 9.88 3.91 -14.32
CA GLY A 148 8.70 3.15 -14.72
C GLY A 148 7.47 3.53 -13.89
N THR A 149 6.36 3.80 -14.56
CA THR A 149 5.11 4.16 -13.89
C THR A 149 4.42 2.96 -13.27
N ILE A 150 4.09 3.05 -11.98
CA ILE A 150 3.28 2.08 -11.24
C ILE A 150 1.81 2.50 -11.34
N HIS A 151 1.51 3.71 -10.84
CA HIS A 151 0.15 4.26 -10.80
C HIS A 151 0.06 5.54 -11.62
N ALA A 152 -1.10 5.75 -12.24
CA ALA A 152 -1.49 7.03 -12.82
C ALA A 152 -2.96 7.24 -12.46
N LEU A 153 -3.19 7.91 -11.33
CA LEU A 153 -4.50 8.08 -10.71
C LEU A 153 -5.03 9.48 -11.07
N PRO A 154 -6.18 9.59 -11.74
CA PRO A 154 -6.84 10.88 -11.92
C PRO A 154 -7.28 11.43 -10.56
N LEU A 155 -6.83 12.62 -10.20
CA LEU A 155 -7.26 13.30 -8.98
C LEU A 155 -8.53 14.12 -9.25
N ASN A 156 -8.50 14.96 -10.29
CA ASN A 156 -9.63 15.76 -10.73
C ASN A 156 -9.57 16.04 -12.24
N PHE A 157 -10.71 16.43 -12.80
CA PHE A 157 -10.81 16.94 -14.16
C PHE A 157 -11.37 18.36 -14.15
N SER A 158 -11.11 19.09 -15.24
CA SER A 158 -11.82 20.31 -15.59
C SER A 158 -12.15 20.33 -17.07
N THR A 159 -13.32 20.86 -17.38
CA THR A 159 -13.84 21.04 -18.75
C THR A 159 -13.97 22.53 -19.01
N ASP A 160 -13.07 23.06 -19.84
CA ASP A 160 -12.92 24.51 -20.08
C ASP A 160 -12.83 25.30 -18.76
N GLU A 161 -13.78 26.19 -18.48
CA GLU A 161 -13.82 27.01 -17.24
C GLU A 161 -14.43 26.26 -16.03
N THR A 162 -14.99 25.07 -16.23
CA THR A 162 -15.62 24.28 -15.16
C THR A 162 -14.61 23.35 -14.51
N GLY A 163 -14.17 23.68 -13.29
CA GLY A 163 -13.28 22.85 -12.47
C GLY A 163 -14.01 21.85 -11.56
N GLY A 164 -13.25 20.92 -10.97
CA GLY A 164 -13.75 20.00 -9.95
C GLY A 164 -14.67 18.89 -10.50
N VAL A 165 -14.50 18.53 -11.77
CA VAL A 165 -15.28 17.47 -12.41
C VAL A 165 -14.72 16.11 -11.99
N ALA A 166 -15.55 15.30 -11.32
CA ALA A 166 -15.15 13.96 -10.89
C ALA A 166 -15.17 12.94 -12.05
N ASP A 167 -16.18 13.02 -12.92
CA ASP A 167 -16.29 12.20 -14.13
C ASP A 167 -16.65 13.11 -15.32
N PRO A 168 -15.73 13.33 -16.27
CA PRO A 168 -15.98 14.25 -17.37
C PRO A 168 -16.77 13.60 -18.51
N ARG A 169 -17.06 12.29 -18.48
CA ARG A 169 -17.70 11.60 -19.60
C ARG A 169 -19.07 12.17 -19.92
N GLY A 170 -19.31 12.39 -21.21
CA GLY A 170 -20.55 12.99 -21.71
C GLY A 170 -20.63 14.50 -21.59
N LEU A 171 -19.69 15.16 -20.88
CA LEU A 171 -19.59 16.62 -20.87
C LEU A 171 -19.00 17.10 -22.19
N TYR A 172 -19.49 18.25 -22.67
CA TYR A 172 -18.98 18.91 -23.87
C TYR A 172 -17.96 19.97 -23.46
N CYS A 173 -16.80 19.95 -24.10
CA CYS A 173 -15.79 20.98 -23.93
C CYS A 173 -14.90 21.11 -25.16
N ASP A 174 -14.19 22.23 -25.26
CA ASP A 174 -13.11 22.38 -26.22
C ASP A 174 -11.85 21.69 -25.72
N THR A 175 -11.53 21.85 -24.44
CA THR A 175 -10.35 21.24 -23.80
C THR A 175 -10.74 20.53 -22.51
N LEU A 176 -10.30 19.27 -22.39
CA LEU A 176 -10.29 18.52 -21.15
C LEU A 176 -8.94 18.70 -20.46
N THR A 177 -8.92 19.20 -19.23
CA THR A 177 -7.73 19.17 -18.38
C THR A 177 -7.91 18.10 -17.32
N ALA A 178 -6.86 17.32 -17.08
CA ALA A 178 -6.82 16.35 -15.99
C ALA A 178 -5.58 16.59 -15.14
N GLN A 179 -5.79 16.56 -13.83
CA GLN A 179 -4.72 16.46 -12.87
C GLN A 179 -4.55 14.99 -12.48
N LEU A 180 -3.36 14.45 -12.71
CA LEU A 180 -3.03 13.07 -12.41
C LEU A 180 -1.94 13.01 -11.34
N HIS A 181 -2.14 12.14 -10.37
CA HIS A 181 -1.08 11.68 -9.48
C HIS A 181 -0.45 10.44 -10.09
N VAL A 182 0.80 10.59 -10.48
CA VAL A 182 1.62 9.51 -11.00
C VAL A 182 2.54 9.04 -9.89
N VAL A 183 2.53 7.73 -9.65
CA VAL A 183 3.54 7.05 -8.82
C VAL A 183 4.43 6.25 -9.73
N ASP A 184 5.73 6.49 -9.64
CA ASP A 184 6.74 5.75 -10.41
C ASP A 184 7.81 5.14 -9.50
N ALA A 185 8.66 4.29 -10.07
CA ALA A 185 9.84 3.75 -9.41
C ALA A 185 10.98 3.53 -10.41
N ALA A 186 12.16 3.26 -9.90
CA ALA A 186 13.29 2.81 -10.70
C ALA A 186 12.90 1.60 -11.58
N THR A 187 13.13 1.71 -12.88
CA THR A 187 12.80 0.67 -13.87
C THR A 187 13.44 -0.68 -13.54
N THR A 188 14.61 -0.69 -12.90
CA THR A 188 15.31 -1.89 -12.44
C THR A 188 14.54 -2.66 -11.37
N ALA A 189 13.88 -1.96 -10.44
CA ALA A 189 13.06 -2.56 -9.40
C ALA A 189 11.86 -3.29 -10.01
N ILE A 190 11.15 -2.61 -10.93
CA ILE A 190 10.00 -3.17 -11.66
C ILE A 190 10.43 -4.42 -12.43
N LYS A 191 11.51 -4.33 -13.23
CA LYS A 191 12.03 -5.46 -14.01
C LYS A 191 12.45 -6.64 -13.13
N SER A 192 13.02 -6.39 -11.95
CA SER A 192 13.44 -7.47 -11.05
C SER A 192 12.24 -8.24 -10.51
N VAL A 193 11.17 -7.54 -10.12
CA VAL A 193 9.92 -8.19 -9.70
C VAL A 193 9.28 -8.95 -10.85
N THR A 194 9.20 -8.34 -12.05
CA THR A 194 8.69 -9.00 -13.26
C THR A 194 9.44 -10.28 -13.57
N ALA A 195 10.78 -10.23 -13.65
CA ALA A 195 11.60 -11.40 -13.94
C ALA A 195 11.44 -12.51 -12.88
N CYS A 196 11.29 -12.15 -11.61
CA CYS A 196 11.07 -13.12 -10.54
C CYS A 196 9.71 -13.82 -10.66
N LEU A 197 8.64 -13.07 -11.00
CA LEU A 197 7.31 -13.63 -11.17
C LEU A 197 7.15 -14.45 -12.46
N GLU A 198 7.81 -14.04 -13.55
CA GLU A 198 7.89 -14.86 -14.77
C GLU A 198 8.52 -16.23 -14.49
N ARG A 199 9.58 -16.27 -13.68
CA ARG A 199 10.19 -17.54 -13.22
C ARG A 199 9.26 -18.36 -12.33
N CYS A 200 8.25 -17.75 -11.72
CA CYS A 200 7.21 -18.42 -10.95
C CYS A 200 6.01 -18.85 -11.82
N GLU A 201 6.05 -18.60 -13.13
CA GLU A 201 4.91 -18.77 -14.06
C GLU A 201 3.68 -17.93 -13.69
N LEU A 202 3.92 -16.75 -13.11
CA LEU A 202 2.89 -15.80 -12.73
C LEU A 202 2.99 -14.52 -13.55
N GLU A 203 1.88 -14.11 -14.15
CA GLU A 203 1.74 -12.80 -14.77
C GLU A 203 1.44 -11.71 -13.72
N ILE A 204 1.90 -10.49 -13.96
CA ILE A 204 1.53 -9.34 -13.12
C ILE A 204 0.22 -8.77 -13.64
N ALA A 205 -0.86 -8.94 -12.88
CA ALA A 205 -2.15 -8.31 -13.18
C ALA A 205 -2.09 -6.80 -12.90
N SER A 206 -1.43 -6.41 -11.81
CA SER A 206 -1.16 -5.02 -11.46
C SER A 206 -0.03 -4.94 -10.44
N MET A 207 0.65 -3.81 -10.41
CA MET A 207 1.68 -3.51 -9.42
C MET A 207 1.20 -2.33 -8.57
N VAL A 208 1.37 -2.43 -7.25
CA VAL A 208 0.84 -1.43 -6.32
C VAL A 208 1.94 -0.94 -5.38
N SER A 209 2.11 0.37 -5.26
CA SER A 209 2.93 0.94 -4.18
C SER A 209 2.50 0.37 -2.82
N ALA A 210 3.43 -0.24 -2.08
CA ALA A 210 3.13 -0.87 -0.79
C ALA A 210 2.42 0.05 0.22
N PRO A 211 2.87 1.30 0.49
CA PRO A 211 2.17 2.17 1.43
C PRO A 211 0.76 2.56 0.96
N PHE A 212 0.51 2.58 -0.35
CA PHE A 212 -0.84 2.79 -0.88
C PHE A 212 -1.75 1.63 -0.48
N ALA A 213 -1.32 0.39 -0.73
CA ALA A 213 -2.04 -0.81 -0.33
C ALA A 213 -2.28 -0.81 1.20
N SER A 214 -1.24 -0.59 2.01
CA SER A 214 -1.36 -0.57 3.47
C SER A 214 -2.38 0.47 3.95
N GLY A 215 -2.49 1.62 3.28
CA GLY A 215 -3.52 2.61 3.58
C GLY A 215 -4.94 2.13 3.29
N LEU A 216 -5.18 1.50 2.13
CA LEU A 216 -6.48 0.92 1.78
C LEU A 216 -6.95 -0.13 2.80
N ALA A 217 -6.03 -0.87 3.41
CA ALA A 217 -6.39 -1.88 4.41
C ALA A 217 -6.67 -1.31 5.81
N THR A 218 -6.04 -0.19 6.17
CA THR A 218 -5.93 0.24 7.58
C THR A 218 -6.66 1.53 7.90
N LEU A 219 -6.92 2.37 6.90
CA LEU A 219 -7.69 3.60 7.06
C LEU A 219 -9.19 3.29 7.13
N VAL A 220 -9.90 4.04 7.96
CA VAL A 220 -11.36 4.14 7.85
C VAL A 220 -11.71 5.29 6.90
N GLU A 221 -12.94 5.30 6.38
CA GLU A 221 -13.39 6.27 5.38
C GLU A 221 -13.15 7.72 5.82
N ASP A 222 -13.54 8.08 7.05
CA ASP A 222 -13.35 9.42 7.59
C ASP A 222 -11.87 9.86 7.62
N GLU A 223 -10.93 8.94 7.87
CA GLU A 223 -9.50 9.27 7.86
C GLU A 223 -8.99 9.51 6.44
N ARG A 224 -9.49 8.73 5.48
CA ARG A 224 -9.16 8.86 4.05
C ARG A 224 -9.70 10.17 3.47
N GLU A 225 -10.87 10.60 3.93
CA GLU A 225 -11.52 11.83 3.51
C GLU A 225 -10.89 13.08 4.15
N LEU A 226 -10.76 13.09 5.48
CA LEU A 226 -10.30 14.27 6.22
C LEU A 226 -8.80 14.52 6.14
N GLY A 227 -8.01 13.47 5.86
CA GLY A 227 -6.56 13.55 5.82
C GLY A 227 -5.88 12.67 6.87
N ALA A 228 -5.05 11.73 6.43
CA ALA A 228 -4.26 10.89 7.31
C ALA A 228 -2.94 10.45 6.66
N THR A 229 -1.92 10.29 7.49
CA THR A 229 -0.63 9.70 7.09
C THR A 229 -0.56 8.26 7.55
N VAL A 230 -0.33 7.34 6.63
CA VAL A 230 -0.06 5.93 6.91
C VAL A 230 1.44 5.72 6.92
N ILE A 231 1.96 5.16 8.02
CA ILE A 231 3.36 4.76 8.15
C ILE A 231 3.39 3.24 8.30
N ASP A 232 3.91 2.55 7.30
CA ASP A 232 4.10 1.10 7.34
C ASP A 232 5.55 0.78 7.69
N MET A 233 5.75 0.25 8.91
CA MET A 233 7.05 -0.18 9.41
C MET A 233 7.29 -1.65 9.08
N GLY A 234 7.85 -1.90 7.90
CA GLY A 234 8.27 -3.22 7.44
C GLY A 234 9.60 -3.68 8.04
N GLY A 235 10.07 -4.85 7.59
CA GLY A 235 11.37 -5.38 8.02
C GLY A 235 12.56 -4.64 7.41
N GLY A 236 12.56 -4.44 6.09
CA GLY A 236 13.65 -3.77 5.38
C GLY A 236 13.44 -2.27 5.13
N THR A 237 12.21 -1.79 5.26
CA THR A 237 11.78 -0.47 4.80
C THR A 237 10.69 0.08 5.70
N THR A 238 10.60 1.40 5.77
CA THR A 238 9.49 2.13 6.37
C THR A 238 8.91 2.99 5.27
N THR A 239 7.64 2.80 4.95
CA THR A 239 6.98 3.51 3.85
C THR A 239 5.88 4.43 4.36
N ILE A 240 5.66 5.51 3.64
CA ILE A 240 4.74 6.59 4.04
C ILE A 240 3.76 6.79 2.89
N ALA A 241 2.46 6.90 3.19
CA ALA A 241 1.46 7.42 2.26
C ALA A 241 0.62 8.49 2.94
N VAL A 242 0.28 9.54 2.21
CA VAL A 242 -0.63 10.60 2.66
C VAL A 242 -1.91 10.48 1.86
N PHE A 243 -3.03 10.39 2.56
CA PHE A 243 -4.37 10.36 2.00
C PHE A 243 -5.13 11.63 2.41
N ALA A 244 -5.97 12.14 1.52
CA ALA A 244 -7.01 13.15 1.79
C ALA A 244 -8.01 13.15 0.63
N GLU A 245 -9.23 13.64 0.84
CA GLU A 245 -10.28 13.72 -0.19
C GLU A 245 -10.54 12.38 -0.89
N GLY A 246 -10.45 11.29 -0.11
CA GLY A 246 -10.69 9.94 -0.61
C GLY A 246 -9.57 9.40 -1.51
N GLN A 247 -8.45 10.10 -1.65
CA GLN A 247 -7.36 9.78 -2.58
C GLN A 247 -6.00 9.70 -1.88
N MET A 248 -5.05 8.96 -2.44
CA MET A 248 -3.66 9.06 -2.05
C MET A 248 -3.02 10.26 -2.76
N LEU A 249 -2.43 11.18 -2.01
CA LEU A 249 -1.78 12.38 -2.56
C LEU A 249 -0.26 12.23 -2.64
N HIS A 250 0.31 11.36 -1.81
CA HIS A 250 1.76 11.18 -1.77
C HIS A 250 2.15 9.80 -1.25
N THR A 251 3.30 9.34 -1.72
CA THR A 251 4.00 8.16 -1.23
C THR A 251 5.50 8.44 -1.12
N ALA A 252 6.13 7.85 -0.10
CA ALA A 252 7.56 7.87 0.10
C ALA A 252 8.04 6.57 0.74
N GLN A 253 9.35 6.33 0.64
CA GLN A 253 10.01 5.17 1.21
C GLN A 253 11.34 5.55 1.85
N LEU A 254 11.59 4.96 3.02
CA LEU A 254 12.87 5.00 3.72
C LEU A 254 13.44 3.58 3.75
N PRO A 255 14.74 3.37 3.40
CA PRO A 255 15.37 2.05 3.37
C PRO A 255 15.78 1.55 4.78
N VAL A 256 15.04 1.95 5.82
CA VAL A 256 15.24 1.57 7.23
C VAL A 256 13.96 0.94 7.77
N GLY A 257 14.07 -0.03 8.68
CA GLY A 257 12.93 -0.80 9.18
C GLY A 257 13.33 -1.77 10.30
N GLY A 258 12.44 -2.69 10.66
CA GLY A 258 12.61 -3.57 11.83
C GLY A 258 13.87 -4.45 11.83
N ASN A 259 14.46 -4.76 10.68
CA ASN A 259 15.73 -5.50 10.58
C ASN A 259 16.92 -4.67 11.08
N HIS A 260 16.85 -3.34 11.00
CA HIS A 260 17.92 -2.46 11.48
C HIS A 260 17.99 -2.51 13.01
N VAL A 261 16.82 -2.52 13.66
CA VAL A 261 16.70 -2.76 15.11
C VAL A 261 17.32 -4.12 15.48
N THR A 262 16.95 -5.18 14.75
CA THR A 262 17.50 -6.53 14.98
C THR A 262 19.02 -6.57 14.81
N ASN A 263 19.56 -5.89 13.80
CA ASN A 263 20.99 -5.85 13.54
C ASN A 263 21.74 -5.09 14.64
N ASP A 264 21.17 -4.01 15.19
CA ASP A 264 21.77 -3.31 16.32
C ASP A 264 21.80 -4.19 17.58
N VAL A 265 20.69 -4.89 17.86
CA VAL A 265 20.63 -5.86 18.97
C VAL A 265 21.66 -6.98 18.79
N ALA A 266 21.77 -7.54 17.58
CA ALA A 266 22.74 -8.58 17.28
C ALA A 266 24.19 -8.10 17.49
N ARG A 267 24.51 -6.90 17.02
CA ARG A 267 25.85 -6.31 17.13
C ARG A 267 26.20 -5.96 18.57
N LEU A 268 25.33 -5.26 19.27
CA LEU A 268 25.62 -4.73 20.61
C LEU A 268 25.56 -5.80 21.69
N LEU A 269 24.74 -6.85 21.52
CA LEU A 269 24.69 -7.99 22.44
C LEU A 269 25.56 -9.17 21.97
N SER A 270 26.30 -9.03 20.86
CA SER A 270 27.14 -10.08 20.28
C SER A 270 26.42 -11.42 20.11
N THR A 271 25.18 -11.39 19.63
CA THR A 271 24.32 -12.57 19.43
C THR A 271 23.96 -12.78 17.96
N GLN A 272 23.56 -13.99 17.59
CA GLN A 272 23.14 -14.29 16.23
C GLN A 272 21.89 -13.50 15.84
N VAL A 273 21.76 -13.10 14.57
CA VAL A 273 20.61 -12.32 14.07
C VAL A 273 19.27 -13.00 14.39
N ALA A 274 19.20 -14.33 14.32
CA ALA A 274 18.00 -15.08 14.67
C ALA A 274 17.63 -14.96 16.16
N HIS A 275 18.62 -14.98 17.05
CA HIS A 275 18.39 -14.76 18.48
C HIS A 275 18.08 -13.30 18.80
N ALA A 276 18.72 -12.35 18.14
CA ALA A 276 18.39 -10.92 18.27
C ALA A 276 16.93 -10.64 17.86
N GLU A 277 16.44 -11.23 16.76
CA GLU A 277 15.04 -11.10 16.35
C GLU A 277 14.10 -11.66 17.41
N ARG A 278 14.44 -12.82 17.98
CA ARG A 278 13.68 -13.44 19.06
C ARG A 278 13.66 -12.57 20.32
N LEU A 279 14.79 -11.98 20.71
CA LEU A 279 14.86 -11.05 21.85
C LEU A 279 13.99 -9.81 21.61
N LYS A 280 14.13 -9.18 20.43
CA LYS A 280 13.33 -8.02 20.03
C LYS A 280 11.83 -8.31 20.04
N THR A 281 11.41 -9.46 19.49
CA THR A 281 9.98 -9.82 19.39
C THR A 281 9.37 -10.24 20.72
N LEU A 282 10.11 -10.89 21.61
CA LEU A 282 9.58 -11.36 22.91
C LEU A 282 9.69 -10.32 24.03
N TYR A 283 10.77 -9.54 24.07
CA TYR A 283 11.10 -8.66 25.21
C TYR A 283 11.30 -7.19 24.82
N GLY A 284 11.29 -6.88 23.52
CA GLY A 284 11.54 -5.53 23.03
C GLY A 284 10.43 -4.54 23.41
N THR A 285 10.86 -3.36 23.86
CA THR A 285 9.98 -2.25 24.24
C THR A 285 10.72 -0.92 24.05
N CYS A 286 9.97 0.14 23.80
CA CYS A 286 10.43 1.54 23.83
C CYS A 286 10.02 2.28 25.10
N GLN A 287 9.25 1.63 25.98
CA GLN A 287 8.88 2.17 27.28
C GLN A 287 9.83 1.61 28.33
N GLU A 288 10.55 2.50 29.01
CA GLU A 288 11.44 2.16 30.11
C GLU A 288 10.63 1.89 31.39
N SER A 289 10.96 0.79 32.07
CA SER A 289 10.45 0.45 33.40
C SER A 289 11.60 0.32 34.40
N PRO A 290 11.44 0.78 35.66
CA PRO A 290 12.43 0.53 36.72
C PRO A 290 12.77 -0.95 36.93
N ASP A 291 11.82 -1.86 36.63
CA ASP A 291 12.01 -3.31 36.77
C ASP A 291 12.90 -3.91 35.66
N ASP A 292 13.09 -3.21 34.53
CA ASP A 292 13.86 -3.71 33.38
C ASP A 292 15.34 -3.95 33.72
N ALA A 293 15.88 -3.25 34.73
CA ALA A 293 17.24 -3.45 35.21
C ALA A 293 17.41 -4.76 36.00
N ARG A 294 16.32 -5.34 36.51
CA ARG A 294 16.31 -6.56 37.33
C ARG A 294 15.97 -7.80 36.50
N GLU A 295 15.19 -7.63 35.43
CA GLU A 295 14.86 -8.71 34.51
C GLU A 295 16.08 -9.08 33.65
N LEU A 296 16.65 -10.27 33.88
CA LEU A 296 17.82 -10.76 33.14
C LEU A 296 17.38 -11.69 32.00
N LEU A 297 17.74 -11.31 30.77
CA LEU A 297 17.44 -12.05 29.55
C LEU A 297 18.62 -12.96 29.17
N PRO A 298 18.36 -14.23 28.78
CA PRO A 298 19.39 -15.11 28.27
C PRO A 298 19.78 -14.73 26.84
N VAL A 299 21.09 -14.52 26.61
CA VAL A 299 21.67 -14.14 25.32
C VAL A 299 22.78 -15.12 24.95
N PRO A 300 22.56 -16.02 23.99
CA PRO A 300 23.61 -16.85 23.44
C PRO A 300 24.62 -15.98 22.66
N LEU A 301 25.90 -16.08 22.99
CA LEU A 301 26.96 -15.32 22.33
C LEU A 301 27.41 -15.99 21.03
N VAL A 302 27.77 -15.19 20.02
CA VAL A 302 28.33 -15.69 18.75
C VAL A 302 29.74 -16.23 18.98
N GLY A 303 30.03 -17.42 18.46
CA GLY A 303 31.38 -18.01 18.47
C GLY A 303 31.76 -18.71 19.77
N GLU A 304 30.94 -18.60 20.81
CA GLU A 304 31.08 -19.37 22.05
C GLU A 304 30.35 -20.72 21.92
N ALA A 305 30.76 -21.72 22.73
CA ALA A 305 30.04 -22.99 22.81
C ALA A 305 28.58 -22.76 23.23
N GLU A 306 27.64 -23.57 22.70
CA GLU A 306 26.18 -23.41 22.90
C GLU A 306 25.70 -23.28 24.36
N HIS A 307 26.56 -23.61 25.33
CA HIS A 307 26.28 -23.59 26.76
C HIS A 307 26.65 -22.26 27.46
N GLN A 308 27.36 -21.34 26.80
CA GLN A 308 27.68 -20.02 27.35
C GLN A 308 26.59 -19.01 27.00
N ILE A 309 25.61 -18.90 27.89
CA ILE A 309 24.50 -17.94 27.79
C ILE A 309 24.82 -16.75 28.70
N ALA A 310 25.12 -15.61 28.10
CA ALA A 310 25.22 -14.35 28.83
C ALA A 310 23.84 -13.96 29.38
N LYS A 311 23.83 -13.29 30.53
CA LYS A 311 22.61 -12.72 31.10
C LYS A 311 22.71 -11.21 31.03
N VAL A 312 21.87 -10.58 30.22
CA VAL A 312 21.84 -9.12 30.07
C VAL A 312 20.55 -8.58 30.68
N PRO A 313 20.58 -7.42 31.37
CA PRO A 313 19.35 -6.81 31.84
C PRO A 313 18.48 -6.39 30.63
N ARG A 314 17.16 -6.47 30.77
CA ARG A 314 16.21 -6.03 29.74
C ARG A 314 16.41 -4.56 29.40
N SER A 315 16.82 -3.73 30.36
CA SER A 315 17.17 -2.32 30.13
C SER A 315 18.26 -2.13 29.06
N ALA A 316 19.20 -3.08 28.94
CA ALA A 316 20.20 -3.04 27.86
C ALA A 316 19.54 -3.21 26.48
N LEU A 317 18.57 -4.13 26.36
CA LEU A 317 17.79 -4.29 25.12
C LEU A 317 17.00 -3.02 24.78
N VAL A 318 16.36 -2.39 25.78
CA VAL A 318 15.61 -1.12 25.59
C VAL A 318 16.53 -0.01 25.11
N SER A 319 17.72 0.12 25.70
CA SER A 319 18.74 1.13 25.33
C SER A 319 19.26 0.98 23.90
N ILE A 320 19.05 -0.17 23.26
CA ILE A 320 19.40 -0.41 21.86
C ILE A 320 18.20 -0.14 20.94
N ILE A 321 17.03 -0.63 21.32
CA ILE A 321 15.83 -0.57 20.47
C ILE A 321 15.30 0.86 20.35
N ARG A 322 15.19 1.57 21.47
CA ARG A 322 14.55 2.90 21.52
C ARG A 322 15.28 3.92 20.62
N PRO A 323 16.61 4.11 20.70
CA PRO A 323 17.29 5.07 19.84
C PRO A 323 17.14 4.77 18.34
N ARG A 324 17.11 3.48 17.95
CA ARG A 324 16.88 3.13 16.55
C ARG A 324 15.47 3.47 16.08
N LEU A 325 14.45 3.28 16.93
CA LEU A 325 13.10 3.70 16.58
C LEU A 325 12.95 5.23 16.56
N GLU A 326 13.63 5.94 17.48
CA GLU A 326 13.70 7.40 17.47
C GLU A 326 14.22 7.91 16.13
N GLU A 327 15.36 7.41 15.67
CA GLU A 327 15.95 7.75 14.37
C GLU A 327 15.00 7.44 13.20
N ILE A 328 14.31 6.28 13.20
CA ILE A 328 13.35 5.94 12.14
C ILE A 328 12.21 6.96 12.11
N PHE A 329 11.66 7.36 13.27
CA PHE A 329 10.58 8.33 13.32
C PHE A 329 11.03 9.76 12.99
N GLU A 330 12.26 10.14 13.32
CA GLU A 330 12.87 11.40 12.88
C GLU A 330 13.01 11.44 11.36
N LEU A 331 13.52 10.37 10.75
CA LEU A 331 13.59 10.26 9.28
C LEU A 331 12.20 10.33 8.63
N VAL A 332 11.19 9.73 9.28
CA VAL A 332 9.80 9.82 8.80
C VAL A 332 9.27 11.26 8.91
N ARG A 333 9.49 11.94 10.04
CA ARG A 333 9.10 13.34 10.23
C ARG A 333 9.69 14.22 9.14
N ASP A 334 11.01 14.15 8.96
CA ASP A 334 11.73 14.95 7.99
C ASP A 334 11.24 14.68 6.56
N ARG A 335 10.89 13.41 6.25
CA ARG A 335 10.32 13.05 4.95
C ARG A 335 8.91 13.60 4.74
N ILE A 336 8.07 13.63 5.78
CA ILE A 336 6.73 14.24 5.73
C ILE A 336 6.84 15.76 5.55
N GLU A 337 7.71 16.43 6.30
CA GLU A 337 7.91 17.88 6.21
C GLU A 337 8.40 18.31 4.83
N THR A 338 9.38 17.59 4.27
CA THR A 338 9.93 17.88 2.94
C THR A 338 8.97 17.60 1.79
N SER A 339 7.87 16.85 2.02
CA SER A 339 6.85 16.61 0.99
C SER A 339 6.00 17.84 0.66
N GLY A 340 6.00 18.87 1.52
CA GLY A 340 5.14 20.05 1.37
C GLY A 340 3.65 19.79 1.67
N LEU A 341 3.27 18.57 2.09
CA LEU A 341 1.89 18.17 2.34
C LEU A 341 1.48 18.25 3.81
N GLY A 342 2.19 19.02 4.63
CA GLY A 342 1.94 19.10 6.07
C GLY A 342 0.47 19.36 6.45
N ARG A 343 -0.25 20.18 5.66
CA ARG A 343 -1.67 20.47 5.85
C ARG A 343 -2.60 19.31 5.42
N ALA A 344 -2.29 18.64 4.30
CA ALA A 344 -3.08 17.52 3.79
C ALA A 344 -2.83 16.21 4.56
N ALA A 345 -1.63 16.06 5.14
CA ALA A 345 -1.25 14.97 6.02
C ALA A 345 -2.10 14.89 7.30
N GLY A 346 -2.92 15.90 7.59
CA GLY A 346 -3.78 15.97 8.77
C GLY A 346 -2.99 15.92 10.08
N ALA A 347 -3.71 15.81 11.20
CA ALA A 347 -3.11 15.58 12.52
C ALA A 347 -3.00 14.09 12.87
N ARG A 348 -3.47 13.20 11.97
CA ARG A 348 -3.69 11.78 12.26
C ARG A 348 -2.69 10.91 11.54
N VAL A 349 -2.11 9.98 12.27
CA VAL A 349 -1.13 9.00 11.79
C VAL A 349 -1.63 7.60 12.11
N VAL A 350 -1.59 6.74 11.11
CA VAL A 350 -1.91 5.32 11.24
C VAL A 350 -0.63 4.52 11.04
N LEU A 351 -0.14 3.93 12.13
CA LEU A 351 1.08 3.13 12.14
C LEU A 351 0.74 1.65 11.91
N THR A 352 1.37 1.02 10.93
CA THR A 352 1.11 -0.39 10.58
C THR A 352 2.41 -1.12 10.22
N GLY A 353 2.31 -2.36 9.74
CA GLY A 353 3.46 -3.21 9.43
C GLY A 353 3.99 -3.97 10.64
N GLY A 354 4.90 -4.91 10.40
CA GLY A 354 5.37 -5.82 11.44
C GLY A 354 6.12 -5.14 12.60
N ALA A 355 6.93 -4.11 12.29
CA ALA A 355 7.73 -3.43 13.30
C ALA A 355 6.90 -2.45 14.15
N SER A 356 5.72 -2.02 13.69
CA SER A 356 4.80 -1.19 14.48
C SER A 356 4.27 -1.88 15.74
N GLN A 357 4.39 -3.20 15.81
CA GLN A 357 3.94 -4.01 16.94
C GLN A 357 4.90 -3.98 18.12
N LEU A 358 6.06 -3.33 17.99
CA LEU A 358 6.97 -3.16 19.11
C LEU A 358 6.29 -2.32 20.20
N VAL A 359 6.35 -2.81 21.44
CA VAL A 359 5.70 -2.14 22.59
C VAL A 359 6.27 -0.73 22.75
N GLY A 360 5.41 0.27 22.86
CA GLY A 360 5.82 1.68 22.97
C GLY A 360 6.06 2.41 21.65
N ALA A 361 6.03 1.72 20.50
CA ALA A 361 6.28 2.36 19.20
C ALA A 361 5.22 3.44 18.86
N ARG A 362 3.96 3.20 19.23
CA ARG A 362 2.87 4.17 19.03
C ARG A 362 3.12 5.46 19.80
N GLU A 363 3.45 5.34 21.08
CA GLU A 363 3.68 6.45 21.99
C GLU A 363 4.91 7.25 21.56
N LEU A 364 5.99 6.54 21.19
CA LEU A 364 7.21 7.16 20.69
C LEU A 364 6.98 7.91 19.38
N ALA A 365 6.24 7.31 18.43
CA ALA A 365 5.85 7.98 17.20
C ALA A 365 5.02 9.24 17.47
N ALA A 366 4.07 9.18 18.41
CA ALA A 366 3.23 10.33 18.76
C ALA A 366 4.06 11.49 19.31
N GLN A 367 5.06 11.18 20.14
CA GLN A 367 5.98 12.17 20.71
C GLN A 367 6.85 12.83 19.63
N ILE A 368 7.43 12.05 18.70
CA ILE A 368 8.40 12.57 17.72
C ILE A 368 7.70 13.30 16.56
N LEU A 369 6.54 12.78 16.13
CA LEU A 369 5.79 13.33 15.00
C LEU A 369 4.86 14.47 15.41
N ASP A 370 4.65 14.69 16.71
CA ASP A 370 3.68 15.63 17.28
C ASP A 370 2.27 15.48 16.68
N ARG A 371 1.81 14.22 16.61
CA ARG A 371 0.57 13.82 15.91
C ARG A 371 -0.20 12.76 16.69
N GLN A 372 -1.50 12.65 16.42
CA GLN A 372 -2.32 11.58 16.98
C GLN A 372 -2.03 10.27 16.24
N VAL A 373 -1.36 9.33 16.93
CA VAL A 373 -0.98 8.04 16.37
C VAL A 373 -1.87 6.92 16.89
N ARG A 374 -2.35 6.07 15.99
CA ARG A 374 -2.95 4.78 16.33
C ARG A 374 -2.30 3.64 15.55
N ILE A 375 -2.43 2.41 16.05
CA ILE A 375 -2.05 1.22 15.28
C ILE A 375 -3.16 0.90 14.26
N GLY A 376 -2.78 0.79 12.99
CA GLY A 376 -3.59 0.34 11.88
C GLY A 376 -3.59 -1.17 11.78
N LYS A 377 -4.75 -1.78 12.02
CA LYS A 377 -5.00 -3.19 11.72
C LYS A 377 -5.83 -3.30 10.45
N PRO A 378 -5.58 -4.28 9.58
CA PRO A 378 -6.43 -4.55 8.44
C PRO A 378 -7.87 -4.85 8.86
N ILE A 379 -8.85 -4.37 8.09
CA ILE A 379 -10.28 -4.57 8.38
C ILE A 379 -10.95 -5.25 7.18
N GLY A 380 -11.99 -6.06 7.41
CA GLY A 380 -13.00 -6.31 6.38
C GLY A 380 -12.81 -7.52 5.47
N VAL A 381 -11.94 -8.48 5.82
CA VAL A 381 -11.79 -9.74 5.07
C VAL A 381 -12.41 -10.91 5.84
N ILE A 382 -13.41 -11.56 5.24
CA ILE A 382 -14.11 -12.72 5.81
C ILE A 382 -13.28 -13.99 5.57
N GLY A 383 -13.16 -14.85 6.59
CA GLY A 383 -12.51 -16.15 6.46
C GLY A 383 -10.98 -16.11 6.49
N LEU A 384 -10.39 -14.96 6.81
CA LEU A 384 -8.95 -14.86 7.03
C LEU A 384 -8.59 -15.44 8.41
N PRO A 385 -7.51 -16.23 8.56
CA PRO A 385 -7.08 -16.73 9.86
C PRO A 385 -6.70 -15.59 10.82
N ASP A 386 -6.94 -15.75 12.12
CA ASP A 386 -6.60 -14.74 13.15
C ASP A 386 -5.11 -14.34 13.12
N ALA A 387 -4.22 -15.29 12.80
CA ALA A 387 -2.78 -15.02 12.67
C ALA A 387 -2.45 -14.06 11.52
N ALA A 388 -3.37 -13.86 10.57
CA ALA A 388 -3.22 -13.01 9.39
C ALA A 388 -3.99 -11.68 9.47
N THR A 389 -4.61 -11.35 10.62
CA THR A 389 -5.32 -10.08 10.83
C THR A 389 -4.45 -8.99 11.49
N GLY A 390 -3.15 -9.25 11.66
CA GLY A 390 -2.20 -8.32 12.28
C GLY A 390 -1.73 -7.19 11.35
N PRO A 391 -1.15 -6.11 11.89
CA PRO A 391 -0.57 -5.00 11.11
C PRO A 391 0.47 -5.45 10.07
N ASN A 392 1.17 -6.55 10.31
CA ASN A 392 2.12 -7.17 9.39
C ASN A 392 1.50 -7.70 8.08
N PHE A 393 0.17 -7.74 7.97
CA PHE A 393 -0.55 -8.17 6.76
C PHE A 393 -1.33 -7.04 6.08
N ALA A 394 -1.15 -5.78 6.50
CA ALA A 394 -1.80 -4.60 5.93
C ALA A 394 -1.57 -4.49 4.42
N THR A 395 -0.33 -4.59 3.94
CA THR A 395 -0.03 -4.54 2.51
C THR A 395 -0.81 -5.59 1.72
N MET A 396 -0.74 -6.86 2.14
CA MET A 396 -1.41 -7.97 1.47
C MET A 396 -2.93 -7.77 1.37
N ILE A 397 -3.57 -7.37 2.48
CA ILE A 397 -5.02 -7.13 2.51
C ILE A 397 -5.37 -5.90 1.67
N GLY A 398 -4.51 -4.89 1.67
CA GLY A 398 -4.61 -3.70 0.84
C GLY A 398 -4.51 -3.99 -0.65
N LEU A 399 -3.63 -4.93 -1.04
CA LEU A 399 -3.56 -5.42 -2.40
C LEU A 399 -4.86 -6.11 -2.80
N LEU A 400 -5.49 -6.86 -1.89
CA LEU A 400 -6.79 -7.50 -2.15
C LEU A 400 -7.89 -6.45 -2.34
N ALA A 401 -7.92 -5.42 -1.49
CA ALA A 401 -8.81 -4.27 -1.63
C ALA A 401 -8.61 -3.58 -2.98
N PHE A 402 -7.37 -3.25 -3.33
CA PHE A 402 -7.05 -2.64 -4.62
C PHE A 402 -7.44 -3.52 -5.81
N ALA A 403 -7.19 -4.82 -5.75
CA ALA A 403 -7.53 -5.77 -6.81
C ALA A 403 -9.06 -5.93 -6.99
N SER A 404 -9.84 -5.65 -5.95
CA SER A 404 -11.31 -5.59 -6.02
C SER A 404 -11.83 -4.27 -6.59
N GLY A 405 -10.96 -3.26 -6.70
CA GLY A 405 -11.24 -1.95 -7.26
C GLY A 405 -10.90 -0.80 -6.31
N ASP A 406 -10.78 -1.01 -4.99
CA ASP A 406 -10.63 0.09 -4.03
C ASP A 406 -9.40 0.98 -4.31
N GLY A 407 -9.54 2.27 -4.02
CA GLY A 407 -8.52 3.29 -4.27
C GLY A 407 -8.35 3.72 -5.73
N GLN A 408 -9.07 3.13 -6.69
CA GLN A 408 -9.00 3.54 -8.10
C GLN A 408 -10.09 4.56 -8.45
N THR A 409 -9.73 5.74 -8.95
CA THR A 409 -10.72 6.65 -9.55
C THR A 409 -11.17 6.10 -10.91
N MET A 410 -12.47 6.15 -11.20
CA MET A 410 -13.07 5.59 -12.44
C MET A 410 -12.89 4.07 -12.59
N HIS A 411 -13.33 3.31 -11.57
CA HIS A 411 -13.23 1.84 -11.49
C HIS A 411 -13.74 1.06 -12.71
N ASP A 412 -14.56 1.67 -13.56
CA ASP A 412 -15.15 1.05 -14.75
C ASP A 412 -14.25 1.14 -16.00
N ILE A 413 -13.14 1.88 -15.93
CA ILE A 413 -12.19 2.05 -17.03
C ILE A 413 -10.88 1.33 -16.69
N ASP A 414 -10.47 0.38 -17.54
CA ASP A 414 -9.10 -0.12 -17.49
C ASP A 414 -8.14 0.94 -18.06
N LEU A 415 -7.51 1.70 -17.15
CA LEU A 415 -6.50 2.72 -17.43
C LEU A 415 -5.10 2.13 -17.69
N THR A 416 -4.94 0.82 -17.54
CA THR A 416 -3.69 0.08 -17.79
C THR A 416 -3.71 -0.70 -19.10
N ALA A 417 -4.89 -0.95 -19.67
CA ALA A 417 -5.04 -1.62 -20.94
C ALA A 417 -4.32 -0.88 -22.08
N ALA A 418 -3.48 -1.61 -22.81
CA ALA A 418 -3.01 -1.16 -24.11
C ALA A 418 -4.22 -0.92 -25.03
N ALA A 419 -4.17 0.13 -25.86
CA ALA A 419 -5.25 0.45 -26.79
C ALA A 419 -5.65 -0.81 -27.61
N PRO A 420 -6.95 -1.05 -27.85
CA PRO A 420 -7.36 -2.19 -28.66
C PRO A 420 -6.70 -2.08 -30.03
N GLN A 421 -5.77 -3.00 -30.32
CA GLN A 421 -5.14 -3.08 -31.64
C GLN A 421 -6.23 -3.37 -32.67
N GLY A 422 -6.46 -2.40 -33.57
CA GLY A 422 -7.39 -2.56 -34.68
C GLY A 422 -7.06 -3.81 -35.51
N ARG A 423 -8.06 -4.33 -36.23
CA ARG A 423 -7.95 -5.57 -37.02
C ARG A 423 -6.72 -5.59 -37.95
N LEU A 424 -6.32 -4.43 -38.48
CA LEU A 424 -5.13 -4.28 -39.32
C LEU A 424 -3.80 -4.54 -38.57
N ALA A 425 -3.67 -4.05 -37.33
CA ALA A 425 -2.47 -4.22 -36.52
C ALA A 425 -2.32 -5.68 -36.04
N ARG A 426 -3.43 -6.37 -35.75
CA ARG A 426 -3.43 -7.82 -35.49
C ARG A 426 -3.00 -8.62 -36.71
N PHE A 427 -3.43 -8.22 -37.91
CA PHE A 427 -3.05 -8.91 -39.15
C PHE A 427 -1.57 -8.71 -39.49
N MET A 428 -1.03 -7.49 -39.32
CA MET A 428 0.39 -7.21 -39.52
C MET A 428 1.29 -7.96 -38.52
N ASN A 429 0.90 -8.05 -37.25
CA ASN A 429 1.65 -8.84 -36.25
C ASN A 429 1.60 -10.35 -36.54
N LEU A 430 0.53 -10.86 -37.16
CA LEU A 430 0.43 -12.25 -37.58
C LEU A 430 1.35 -12.55 -38.78
N LEU A 431 1.52 -11.59 -39.69
CA LEU A 431 2.44 -11.67 -40.82
C LEU A 431 3.91 -11.59 -40.41
N MET A 432 4.26 -10.70 -39.48
CA MET A 432 5.63 -10.59 -38.95
C MET A 432 6.06 -11.79 -38.09
N ARG A 433 5.12 -12.57 -37.55
CA ARG A 433 5.41 -13.82 -36.81
C ARG A 433 5.58 -15.04 -37.72
N ARG A 434 5.38 -14.91 -39.03
CA ARG A 434 5.51 -16.00 -40.02
C ARG A 434 6.67 -15.81 -41.01
N MET A 435 7.44 -14.73 -40.85
CA MET A 435 8.80 -14.60 -41.39
C MET A 435 9.78 -14.85 -40.25
#